data_AF-A0A7Y2JS18-F1
#
_entry.id   AF-A0A7Y2JS18-F1
#
_cell.length_a   1.000
_cell.length_b   1.000
_cell.length_c   1.000
_cell.angle_alpha   90.00
_cell.angle_beta   90.00
_cell.angle_gamma   90.00
#
_symmetry.space_group_name_H-M   'P 1'
#
loop_
_entity.id
_entity.type
_entity.pdbx_description
1 polymer ?
#
loop_
_entity_poly.entity_id
_entity_poly.type
_entity_poly.pdbx_seq_one_letter_code
_entity_poly.pdbx_strand_id
1 'polypeptide(L)' 'MAKTCWIERAKRTPKYKVRAVNRCARCGRARAFLRRFGLCR' A
#
# COMPACT_ATOMS: atom_id res chain seq x y z
N MET A 1 -8.87 8.20 5.45
CA MET A 1 -8.16 8.45 4.18
C MET A 1 -6.67 8.22 4.39
N ALA A 2 -5.96 7.64 3.43
CA ALA A 2 -4.53 7.37 3.60
C ALA A 2 -3.71 8.65 3.50
N LYS A 3 -2.80 8.89 4.47
CA LYS A 3 -1.85 10.00 4.41
C LYS A 3 -0.96 9.85 3.16
N THR A 4 -0.83 10.91 2.39
CA THR A 4 -0.04 11.00 1.15
C THR A 4 1.40 10.54 1.38
N CYS A 5 2.05 11.00 2.45
CA CYS A 5 3.41 10.63 2.82
C CYS A 5 3.59 9.11 2.94
N TRP A 6 2.57 8.40 3.42
CA TRP A 6 2.64 6.97 3.59
C TRP A 6 2.41 6.19 2.28
N ILE A 7 1.63 6.74 1.34
CA ILE A 7 1.45 6.14 0.01
C ILE A 7 2.79 6.21 -0.72
N GLU A 8 3.44 7.38 -0.69
CA GLU A 8 4.74 7.58 -1.32
C GLU A 8 5.82 6.67 -0.72
N ARG A 9 5.83 6.52 0.61
CA ARG A 9 6.73 5.57 1.27
C ARG A 9 6.54 4.12 0.84
N ALA A 10 5.31 3.72 0.51
CA ALA A 10 5.00 2.36 0.06
C ALA A 10 5.38 2.12 -1.42
N LYS A 11 5.44 3.18 -2.23
CA LYS A 11 5.91 3.10 -3.63
C LYS A 11 7.43 2.97 -3.73
N ARG A 12 8.16 3.53 -2.76
CA ARG A 12 9.63 3.45 -2.71
C ARG A 12 10.11 2.02 -2.46
N THR A 13 11.22 1.64 -3.07
CA THR A 13 11.89 0.36 -2.83
C THR A 13 12.36 0.29 -1.36
N PRO A 14 11.83 -0.63 -0.55
CA PRO A 14 12.21 -0.72 0.85
C PRO A 14 13.63 -1.30 1.00
N LYS A 15 14.37 -0.83 2.02
CA LYS A 15 15.70 -1.37 2.38
C LYS A 15 15.69 -2.88 2.68
N TYR A 16 14.57 -3.40 3.18
CA TYR A 16 14.39 -4.82 3.49
C TYR A 16 13.09 -5.31 2.88
N LYS A 17 13.11 -6.50 2.25
CA LYS A 17 11.95 -7.11 1.57
C LYS A 17 10.73 -7.23 2.48
N VAL A 18 10.93 -7.50 3.77
CA VAL A 18 9.86 -7.62 4.80
C VAL A 18 9.10 -6.31 5.05
N ARG A 19 9.62 -5.16 4.64
CA ARG A 19 8.97 -3.85 4.84
C ARG A 19 8.04 -3.46 3.70
N ALA A 20 7.91 -4.27 2.66
CA ALA A 20 6.95 -4.03 1.59
C ALA A 20 5.52 -4.12 2.15
N VAL A 21 4.72 -3.07 1.93
CA VAL A 21 3.33 -3.00 2.40
C VAL A 21 2.38 -2.83 1.23
N ASN A 22 1.34 -3.66 1.19
CA ASN A 22 0.33 -3.57 0.16
C ASN A 22 -0.68 -2.48 0.51
N ARG A 23 -0.97 -1.63 -0.46
CA ARG A 23 -1.96 -0.56 -0.35
C ARG A 23 -2.85 -0.57 -1.58
N CYS A 24 -4.12 -0.24 -1.38
CA CYS A 24 -5.05 -0.09 -2.49
C CYS A 24 -4.59 0.99 -3.48
N ALA A 25 -4.62 0.68 -4.77
CA ALA A 25 -4.25 1.62 -5.84
C ALA A 25 -5.19 2.84 -5.94
N ARG A 26 -6.48 2.67 -5.62
CA ARG A 26 -7.49 3.76 -5.68
C ARG A 26 -7.56 4.59 -4.39
N CYS A 27 -7.63 3.90 -3.25
CA CYS A 27 -7.99 4.49 -1.96
C CYS A 27 -6.78 4.65 -0.99
N GLY A 28 -5.63 4.03 -1.30
CA GLY A 28 -4.41 4.04 -0.46
C GLY A 28 -4.52 3.29 0.87
N ARG A 29 -5.64 2.59 1.13
CA ARG A 29 -5.92 1.89 2.39
C ARG A 29 -4.93 0.75 2.60
N ALA A 30 -4.43 0.65 3.84
CA ALA A 30 -3.45 -0.36 4.25
C ALA A 30 -4.07 -1.68 4.74
N ARG A 31 -5.40 -1.71 4.96
CA ARG A 31 -6.13 -2.88 5.46
C ARG A 31 -7.11 -3.37 4.41
N ALA A 32 -7.48 -4.65 4.52
CA ALA A 32 -8.40 -5.33 3.61
C ALA A 32 -7.98 -5.23 2.13
N PHE A 33 -6.68 -5.46 1.86
CA PHE A 33 -6.14 -5.43 0.51
C PHE A 33 -6.40 -6.77 -0.21
N LEU A 34 -7.13 -6.70 -1.31
CA LEU A 34 -7.39 -7.82 -2.21
C LEU A 34 -6.25 -7.93 -3.23
N ARG A 35 -5.36 -8.90 -3.01
CA ARG A 35 -4.15 -9.10 -3.84
C ARG A 35 -4.45 -9.32 -5.32
N ARG A 36 -5.53 -10.05 -5.63
CA ARG A 36 -5.94 -10.35 -7.01
C ARG A 36 -6.33 -9.09 -7.80
N PHE A 37 -6.87 -8.08 -7.13
CA PHE A 37 -7.40 -6.86 -7.76
C PHE A 37 -6.57 -5.60 -7.47
N GLY A 38 -5.59 -5.66 -6.55
CA GLY A 38 -4.82 -4.49 -6.14
C GLY A 38 -5.64 -3.42 -5.40
N LEU A 39 -6.82 -3.78 -4.89
CA LEU A 39 -7.78 -2.85 -4.32
C LEU A 39 -8.13 -3.16 -2.86
N CYS A 40 -8.69 -2.17 -2.18
CA CYS A 40 -9.32 -2.36 -0.87
C CYS A 40 -10.66 -3.09 -1.08
N ARG A 41 -11.10 -3.92 -0.11
CA ARG A 41 -12.53 -4.23 0.03
C ARG A 41 -13.32 -2.92 0.08
#